data_AF-A0A1D1XH96-F1
#
_entry.id   AF-A0A1D1XH96-F1
#
_cell.length_a   1.000
_cell.length_b   1.000
_cell.length_c   1.000
_cell.angle_alpha   90.00
_cell.angle_beta   90.00
_cell.angle_gamma   90.00
#
_symmetry.space_group_name_H-M   'P 1'
#
loop_
_entity.id
_entity.type
_entity.pdbx_description
1 polymer ?
#
loop_
_entity_poly.entity_id
_entity_poly.type
_entity_poly.pdbx_seq_one_letter_code
_entity_poly.pdbx_strand_id
1 'polypeptide(L)'
;MDQWTKPIVVVWVDPETQLKRLMTRENISKEQASNRINAQTPLDWKRNKADIVIDNSGSLEDTKLQFQEVLAQVTVPLTWKEFVLTRKGVTWIFISTIVGVLIYIA
;
A
#
# COMPACT_ATOMS: atom_id res chain seq x y z
N MET A 1 11.88 5.61 -4.11
CA MET A 1 10.70 4.97 -4.76
C MET A 1 9.42 5.77 -4.52
N ASP A 2 9.47 6.82 -3.72
CA ASP A 2 8.38 7.25 -2.85
C ASP A 2 7.50 8.35 -3.48
N GLN A 3 7.85 8.76 -4.71
CA GLN A 3 7.24 9.90 -5.39
C GLN A 3 6.13 9.47 -6.38
N TRP A 4 6.07 8.18 -6.74
CA TRP A 4 5.22 7.68 -7.84
C TRP A 4 4.18 6.64 -7.39
N THR A 5 4.37 6.04 -6.21
CA THR A 5 3.50 5.00 -5.67
C THR A 5 2.95 5.42 -4.33
N LYS A 6 1.66 5.78 -4.31
CA LYS A 6 0.89 6.04 -3.11
C LYS A 6 -0.44 5.28 -3.16
N PRO A 7 -0.97 4.85 -2.01
CA PRO A 7 -0.38 4.94 -0.67
C PRO A 7 0.74 3.90 -0.44
N ILE A 8 1.72 4.24 0.39
CA ILE A 8 2.78 3.33 0.86
C ILE A 8 2.27 2.62 2.12
N VAL A 9 2.12 1.30 2.02
CA VAL A 9 1.69 0.43 3.13
C VAL A 9 2.91 -0.32 3.68
N VAL A 10 3.12 -0.26 5.00
CA VAL A 10 4.20 -0.99 5.69
C VAL A 10 3.60 -1.96 6.71
N VAL A 11 4.03 -3.22 6.63
CA VAL A 11 3.78 -4.21 7.68
C VAL A 11 4.91 -4.10 8.71
N TRP A 12 4.54 -3.76 9.94
CA TRP A 12 5.45 -3.55 11.05
C TRP A 12 5.23 -4.61 12.13
N VAL A 13 6.29 -4.93 12.87
CA VAL A 13 6.27 -5.83 14.02
C VAL A 13 7.29 -5.35 15.03
N ASP A 14 7.04 -5.56 16.33
CA ASP A 14 7.98 -5.20 17.37
C ASP A 14 9.33 -5.97 17.22
N PRO A 15 10.46 -5.37 17.61
CA PRO A 15 11.79 -5.96 17.39
C PRO A 15 11.98 -7.34 18.02
N GLU A 16 11.36 -7.59 19.18
CA GLU A 16 11.49 -8.86 19.90
C GLU A 16 10.75 -9.98 19.16
N THR A 17 9.52 -9.71 18.74
CA THR A 17 8.72 -10.63 17.91
C THR A 17 9.37 -10.85 16.55
N GLN A 18 9.93 -9.81 15.93
CA GLN A 18 10.66 -9.93 14.66
C GLN A 18 11.82 -10.93 14.79
N LEU A 19 12.64 -10.75 15.82
CA LEU A 19 13.80 -11.59 16.09
C LEU A 19 13.37 -13.04 16.38
N LYS A 20 12.39 -13.22 17.27
CA LYS A 20 11.87 -14.54 17.65
C LYS A 20 11.30 -15.29 16.45
N ARG A 21 10.45 -14.64 15.64
CA ARG A 21 9.84 -15.26 14.46
C ARG A 21 10.90 -15.61 13.40
N LEU A 22 11.90 -14.75 13.20
CA LEU A 22 12.98 -15.01 12.25
C LEU A 22 13.83 -16.21 12.68
N MET A 23 14.21 -16.27 13.96
CA MET A 23 14.93 -17.40 14.53
C MET A 23 14.15 -18.71 14.38
N THR A 24 12.87 -18.72 14.73
CA THR A 24 12.03 -19.91 14.63
C THR A 24 11.80 -20.36 13.19
N ARG A 25 11.56 -19.42 12.27
CA ARG A 25 11.28 -19.73 10.86
C ARG A 25 12.49 -20.33 10.15
N GLU A 26 13.68 -19.82 10.45
CA GLU A 26 14.91 -20.19 9.72
C GLU A 26 15.84 -21.09 10.52
N ASN A 27 15.50 -21.42 11.76
CA ASN A 27 16.28 -22.22 12.68
C ASN A 27 17.73 -21.71 12.83
N ILE A 28 17.88 -20.38 13.00
CA ILE A 28 19.16 -19.69 13.11
C ILE A 28 19.41 -19.14 14.52
N SER A 29 20.67 -18.86 14.85
CA SER A 29 21.03 -18.28 16.13
C SER A 29 20.52 -16.84 16.27
N LYS A 30 20.38 -16.37 17.51
CA LYS A 30 20.01 -14.97 17.81
C LYS A 30 20.96 -13.97 17.16
N GLU A 31 22.25 -14.26 17.15
CA GLU A 31 23.28 -13.40 16.56
C GLU A 31 23.12 -13.32 15.04
N GLN A 32 22.92 -14.46 14.37
CA GLN A 32 22.67 -14.49 12.92
C GLN A 32 21.39 -13.74 12.55
N ALA A 33 20.31 -13.92 13.32
CA ALA A 33 19.06 -13.22 13.11
C ALA A 33 19.21 -11.70 13.32
N SER A 34 19.89 -11.28 14.38
CA SER A 34 20.19 -9.86 14.66
C SER A 34 21.02 -9.23 13.54
N ASN A 35 22.08 -9.90 13.09
CA ASN A 35 22.92 -9.41 12.00
C ASN A 35 22.12 -9.21 10.69
N ARG A 36 21.18 -10.12 10.39
CA ARG A 36 20.30 -9.98 9.21
C ARG A 36 19.27 -8.86 9.34
N ILE A 37 18.76 -8.62 10.55
CA ILE A 37 17.86 -7.50 10.81
C ILE A 37 18.62 -6.18 10.67
N ASN A 38 19.82 -6.09 11.25
CA ASN A 38 20.66 -4.89 11.22
C ASN A 38 21.24 -4.59 9.83
N ALA A 39 21.39 -5.59 8.97
CA ALA A 39 21.80 -5.41 7.58
C ALA A 39 20.71 -4.74 6.70
N GLN A 40 19.46 -4.69 7.19
CA GLN A 40 18.34 -4.06 6.51
C GLN A 40 18.06 -2.67 7.07
N THR A 41 17.34 -1.84 6.31
CA THR A 41 16.83 -0.57 6.81
C THR A 41 15.91 -0.81 8.01
N PRO A 42 16.09 -0.06 9.14
CA PRO A 42 15.30 -0.24 10.35
C PRO A 42 13.79 -0.21 10.07
N LEU A 43 13.06 -1.13 10.69
CA LEU A 43 11.61 -1.26 10.48
C LEU A 43 10.87 0.01 10.95
N ASP A 44 11.32 0.62 12.05
CA ASP A 44 10.77 1.88 12.58
C ASP A 44 10.98 3.05 11.63
N TRP A 45 12.09 3.06 10.90
CA TRP A 45 12.31 4.08 9.88
C TRP A 45 11.29 3.93 8.74
N LYS A 46 11.00 2.70 8.31
CA LYS A 46 9.98 2.42 7.28
C LYS A 46 8.59 2.81 7.78
N ARG A 47 8.27 2.49 9.03
CA ARG A 47 7.00 2.86 9.69
C ARG A 47 6.78 4.38 9.63
N ASN A 48 7.80 5.18 9.92
CA ASN A 48 7.71 6.65 9.89
C ASN A 48 7.53 7.25 8.49
N LYS A 49 7.77 6.48 7.43
CA LYS A 49 7.65 6.92 6.03
C LYS A 49 6.38 6.41 5.35
N ALA A 50 5.64 5.52 5.99
CA ALA A 50 4.45 4.91 5.42
C ALA A 50 3.24 5.86 5.49
N ASP A 51 2.36 5.80 4.49
CA ASP A 51 1.05 6.44 4.58
C ASP A 51 0.11 5.58 5.46
N ILE A 52 0.30 4.25 5.46
CA ILE A 52 -0.51 3.29 6.22
C ILE A 52 0.40 2.23 6.86
N VAL A 53 0.16 1.88 8.12
CA VAL A 53 0.91 0.86 8.86
C VAL A 53 -0.02 -0.27 9.30
N ILE A 54 0.37 -1.52 9.06
CA ILE A 54 -0.28 -2.71 9.60
C ILE A 54 0.60 -3.27 10.71
N ASP A 55 0.11 -3.33 11.94
CA ASP A 55 0.81 -3.93 13.06
C ASP A 55 0.54 -5.45 13.11
N ASN A 56 1.60 -6.22 12.88
CA ASN A 56 1.59 -7.69 12.89
C ASN A 56 2.18 -8.29 14.18
N SER A 57 2.34 -7.48 15.22
CA SER A 57 2.81 -7.91 16.55
C SER A 57 1.75 -8.69 17.33
N GLY A 58 0.46 -8.40 17.06
CA GLY A 58 -0.69 -9.06 17.67
C GLY A 58 -1.03 -10.44 17.11
N SER A 59 -2.30 -10.82 17.24
CA SER A 59 -2.81 -12.09 16.71
C SER A 59 -2.95 -12.06 15.18
N LEU A 60 -3.15 -13.25 14.60
CA LEU A 60 -3.43 -13.36 13.16
C LEU A 60 -4.77 -12.69 12.82
N GLU A 61 -5.74 -12.79 13.72
CA GLU A 61 -7.06 -12.18 13.65
C GLU A 61 -6.96 -10.65 13.61
N ASP A 62 -6.15 -10.05 14.50
CA ASP A 62 -5.92 -8.60 14.52
C ASP A 62 -5.30 -8.12 13.20
N THR A 63 -4.33 -8.89 12.69
CA THR A 63 -3.68 -8.58 11.41
C THR A 63 -4.67 -8.67 10.26
N LYS A 64 -5.56 -9.67 10.28
CA LYS A 64 -6.58 -9.88 9.24
C LYS A 64 -7.59 -8.74 9.21
N LEU A 65 -8.02 -8.26 10.37
CA LEU A 65 -8.92 -7.11 10.49
C LEU A 65 -8.25 -5.85 9.92
N GLN A 66 -7.03 -5.52 10.36
CA GLN A 66 -6.28 -4.38 9.83
C GLN A 66 -6.06 -4.49 8.32
N PHE A 67 -5.74 -5.69 7.81
CA PHE A 67 -5.59 -5.91 6.38
C PHE A 67 -6.88 -5.62 5.61
N GLN A 68 -8.04 -6.05 6.13
CA GLN A 68 -9.34 -5.78 5.50
C GLN A 68 -9.65 -4.28 5.47
N GLU A 69 -9.33 -3.55 6.54
CA GLU A 69 -9.49 -2.10 6.60
C GLU A 69 -8.60 -1.38 5.57
N VAL A 70 -7.32 -1.79 5.46
CA VAL A 70 -6.40 -1.23 4.47
C VAL A 70 -6.87 -1.57 3.05
N LEU A 71 -7.30 -2.81 2.81
CA LEU A 71 -7.81 -3.23 1.50
C LEU A 71 -9.02 -2.39 1.07
N ALA A 72 -9.95 -2.13 2.00
CA ALA A 72 -11.09 -1.26 1.73
C ALA A 72 -10.65 0.16 1.37
N GLN A 73 -9.66 0.73 2.08
CA GLN A 73 -9.14 2.08 1.81
C GLN A 73 -8.46 2.21 0.44
N VAL A 74 -7.72 1.18 0.00
CA VAL A 74 -6.99 1.25 -1.28
C VAL A 74 -7.82 0.84 -2.50
N THR A 75 -8.96 0.19 -2.29
CA THR A 75 -9.84 -0.32 -3.38
C THR A 75 -11.02 0.62 -3.67
N VAL A 76 -11.12 1.76 -2.98
CA VAL A 76 -12.18 2.75 -3.23
C VAL A 76 -12.12 3.21 -4.70
N PRO A 77 -13.24 3.21 -5.44
CA PRO A 77 -13.24 3.67 -6.82
C PRO A 77 -12.81 5.15 -6.88
N LEU A 78 -12.08 5.50 -7.94
CA LEU A 78 -11.67 6.88 -8.21
C LEU A 78 -12.90 7.79 -8.13
N THR A 79 -12.76 8.91 -7.42
CA THR A 79 -13.80 9.94 -7.39
C THR A 79 -14.01 10.51 -8.80
N TRP A 80 -15.17 11.08 -9.07
CA TRP A 80 -15.50 11.62 -10.41
C TRP A 80 -14.47 12.66 -10.91
N LYS A 81 -13.86 13.42 -9.99
CA LYS A 81 -12.78 14.38 -10.28
C LYS A 81 -11.50 13.68 -10.77
N GLU A 82 -11.10 12.60 -10.12
CA GLU A 82 -9.92 11.81 -10.49
C GLU A 82 -10.16 11.05 -11.80
N PHE A 83 -11.39 10.55 -12.01
CA PHE A 83 -11.78 9.89 -13.24
C PHE A 83 -11.69 10.82 -14.46
N VAL A 84 -12.21 12.05 -14.36
CA VAL A 84 -12.16 13.05 -15.44
C VAL A 84 -10.72 13.45 -15.79
N LEU A 85 -9.82 13.49 -14.80
CA LEU A 85 -8.39 13.77 -15.00
C LEU A 85 -7.61 12.60 -15.61
N THR A 86 -8.19 11.40 -15.71
CA THR A 86 -7.55 10.28 -16.40
C THR A 86 -7.56 10.47 -17.92
N ARG A 87 -6.57 9.87 -18.61
CA ARG A 87 -6.52 9.85 -20.09
C ARG A 87 -7.84 9.35 -20.70
N LYS A 88 -8.50 8.36 -20.07
CA LYS A 88 -9.79 7.81 -20.51
C LYS A 88 -10.94 8.81 -20.33
N GLY A 89 -10.98 9.52 -19.19
CA GLY A 89 -11.97 10.56 -18.92
C GLY A 89 -11.90 11.72 -19.92
N VAL A 90 -10.69 12.23 -20.18
CA VAL A 90 -10.46 13.28 -21.17
C VAL A 90 -10.88 12.84 -22.58
N THR A 91 -10.50 11.62 -23.01
CA THR A 91 -10.93 11.11 -24.32
C THR A 91 -12.46 10.99 -24.43
N TRP A 92 -13.16 10.67 -23.34
CA TRP A 92 -14.62 10.56 -23.36
C TRP A 92 -15.31 11.92 -23.52
N ILE A 93 -14.75 12.98 -22.91
CA ILE A 93 -15.21 14.36 -23.10
C ILE A 93 -15.02 14.83 -24.55
N PHE A 94 -13.89 14.49 -25.17
CA PHE A 94 -13.67 14.82 -26.58
C PHE A 94 -14.61 14.04 -27.51
N ILE A 95 -14.84 12.75 -27.26
CA ILE A 95 -15.77 11.95 -28.06
C ILE A 95 -17.20 12.49 -27.93
N SER A 96 -17.66 12.83 -26.71
CA SER A 96 -19.02 13.32 -26.51
C SER A 96 -19.27 14.67 -27.17
N THR A 97 -18.29 15.57 -27.16
CA THR A 97 -18.38 16.87 -27.85
C THR A 97 -18.41 16.72 -29.37
N ILE A 98 -17.55 15.86 -29.94
CA ILE A 98 -17.56 15.56 -31.38
C ILE A 98 -18.90 14.95 -31.82
N VAL A 99 -19.40 13.95 -31.10
CA VAL A 99 -20.69 13.30 -31.40
C VAL A 99 -21.84 14.31 -31.28
N GLY A 100 -21.85 15.16 -30.25
CA GLY A 100 -22.87 16.19 -30.07
C GLY A 100 -22.89 17.21 -31.21
N VAL A 101 -21.72 17.65 -31.68
CA VAL A 101 -21.60 18.57 -32.82
C VAL A 101 -22.06 17.89 -34.12
N LEU A 102 -21.70 16.62 -34.33
CA LEU A 102 -22.15 15.86 -35.50
C LEU A 102 -23.67 15.69 -35.53
N ILE A 103 -24.30 15.40 -34.39
CA ILE A 103 -25.77 15.30 -34.27
C ILE A 103 -26.43 16.67 -34.50
N TYR A 104 -25.82 17.76 -34.02
CA TYR A 104 -26.38 19.11 -34.20
C TYR A 104 -26.31 19.60 -35.66
N ILE A 105 -25.33 19.13 -36.43
CA ILE A 105 -25.12 19.52 -37.83
C ILE A 105 -25.85 18.60 -38.83
N ALA A 106 -26.30 17.42 -38.39
CA ALA A 106 -27.05 16.45 -39.20
C ALA A 106 -28.57 16.70 -39.17
#